data_AF-A0A7W8Q112-F1
#
_entry.id   AF-A0A7W8Q112-F1
#
_cell.length_a   1.000
_cell.length_b   1.000
_cell.length_c   1.000
_cell.angle_alpha   90.00
_cell.angle_beta   90.00
_cell.angle_gamma   90.00
#
_symmetry.space_group_name_H-M   'P 1'
#
loop_
_entity.id
_entity.type
_entity.pdbx_description
1 polymer ?
#
loop_
_entity_poly.entity_id
_entity_poly.type
_entity_poly.pdbx_seq_one_letter_code
_entity_poly.pdbx_strand_id
1 'polypeptide(L)' 'MKRANSTKRAAILATIPHTKYSGVSGLVQFDEHGDLQQSAISLVNYKEGKKNLLEIVKL' A
#
# COMPACT_ATOMS: atom_id res chain seq x y z
N MET A 1 -6.74 5.45 11.67
CA MET A 1 -7.32 6.34 12.70
C MET A 1 -8.37 7.27 12.14
N LYS A 2 -8.06 8.11 11.13
CA LYS A 2 -9.03 9.04 10.52
C LYS A 2 -10.29 8.36 9.97
N ARG A 3 -10.15 7.32 9.14
CA ARG A 3 -11.29 6.55 8.59
C ARG A 3 -12.15 5.90 9.67
N ALA A 4 -11.52 5.33 10.69
CA ALA A 4 -12.19 4.73 11.83
C ALA A 4 -12.68 5.74 12.87
N ASN A 5 -12.34 7.02 12.73
CA ASN A 5 -12.44 8.06 13.76
C ASN A 5 -12.01 7.57 15.17
N SER A 6 -10.96 6.75 15.24
CA SER A 6 -10.58 6.05 16.46
C SER A 6 -9.12 5.63 16.44
N THR A 7 -8.57 5.43 17.63
CA THR A 7 -7.22 4.91 17.84
C THR A 7 -7.19 3.46 18.30
N LYS A 8 -8.37 2.87 18.57
CA LYS A 8 -8.50 1.47 18.99
C LYS A 8 -8.16 0.54 17.83
N ARG A 9 -7.28 -0.45 18.07
CA ARG A 9 -6.86 -1.45 17.08
C ARG A 9 -8.05 -2.13 16.38
N ALA A 10 -9.02 -2.62 17.15
CA ALA A 10 -10.19 -3.31 16.62
C ALA A 10 -11.02 -2.42 15.67
N ALA A 11 -11.22 -1.15 16.03
CA ALA A 11 -11.94 -0.19 15.18
C ALA A 11 -11.17 0.13 13.90
N ILE A 12 -9.84 0.19 13.96
CA ILE A 12 -9.01 0.38 12.78
C ILE A 12 -9.10 -0.84 11.87
N LEU A 13 -8.89 -2.06 12.39
CA LEU A 13 -8.92 -3.30 11.62
C LEU A 13 -10.26 -3.48 10.89
N ALA A 14 -11.38 -3.23 11.56
CA ALA A 14 -12.72 -3.33 10.97
C ALA A 14 -12.97 -2.38 9.79
N THR A 15 -12.15 -1.33 9.61
CA THR A 15 -12.32 -0.33 8.53
C THR A 15 -11.22 -0.38 7.47
N ILE A 16 -10.17 -1.17 7.69
CA ILE A 16 -9.03 -1.31 6.77
C ILE A 16 -9.45 -1.85 5.39
N PRO A 17 -10.30 -2.90 5.29
CA PRO A 17 -10.70 -3.48 3.99
C PRO A 17 -11.42 -2.50 3.05
N HIS A 18 -12.05 -1.47 3.62
CA HIS A 18 -12.72 -0.41 2.86
C HIS A 18 -11.75 0.66 2.35
N THR A 19 -10.45 0.49 2.56
CA THR A 19 -9.45 1.42 2.05
C THR A 19 -9.27 1.20 0.56
N LYS A 20 -9.60 2.24 -0.22
CA LYS A 20 -9.23 2.35 -1.62
C LYS A 20 -8.60 3.70 -1.84
N TYR A 21 -7.27 3.73 -1.89
CA TYR A 21 -6.51 4.97 -1.92
C TYR A 21 -5.54 4.99 -3.09
N SER A 22 -5.65 6.01 -3.95
CA SER A 22 -4.69 6.23 -5.03
C SER A 22 -3.47 6.95 -4.48
N GLY A 23 -2.43 6.19 -4.16
CA GLY A 23 -1.16 6.70 -3.62
C GLY A 23 -0.14 7.01 -4.72
N VAL A 24 1.01 7.53 -4.30
CA VAL A 24 2.11 7.92 -5.20
C VAL A 24 2.68 6.72 -5.97
N SER A 25 2.72 5.55 -5.34
CA SER A 25 3.25 4.32 -5.93
C SER A 25 2.19 3.42 -6.55
N GLY A 26 0.90 3.78 -6.47
CA GLY A 26 -0.21 2.98 -6.99
C GLY A 26 -1.39 2.88 -6.05
N LEU A 27 -2.29 1.95 -6.35
CA LEU A 27 -3.52 1.72 -5.62
C LEU A 27 -3.26 0.93 -4.34
N VAL A 28 -3.68 1.49 -3.20
CA VAL A 28 -3.55 0.86 -1.88
C VAL A 28 -4.92 0.32 -1.46
N GLN A 29 -5.00 -0.99 -1.32
CA GLN A 29 -6.16 -1.75 -0.84
C GLN A 29 -5.69 -2.89 0.05
N PHE A 30 -6.51 -3.26 1.02
CA PHE A 30 -6.17 -4.29 2.00
C PHE A 30 -7.24 -5.38 2.06
N ASP A 31 -6.83 -6.58 2.44
CA ASP A 31 -7.75 -7.65 2.82
C ASP A 31 -8.25 -7.49 4.27
N GLU A 32 -9.03 -8.46 4.74
CA GLU A 32 -9.64 -8.49 6.07
C GLU A 32 -8.61 -8.62 7.21
N HIS A 33 -7.42 -9.15 6.91
CA HIS A 33 -6.33 -9.30 7.87
C HIS A 33 -5.42 -8.06 7.92
N GLY A 34 -5.52 -7.20 6.90
CA GLY A 34 -4.77 -5.97 6.77
C GLY A 34 -3.55 -6.09 5.87
N ASP A 35 -3.45 -7.15 5.09
CA ASP A 35 -2.43 -7.34 4.07
C ASP A 35 -2.81 -6.66 2.76
N LEU A 36 -1.83 -6.24 1.97
CA LEU A 36 -2.07 -5.53 0.71
C LEU A 36 -2.59 -6.49 -0.37
N GLN A 37 -3.72 -6.14 -0.99
CA GLN A 37 -4.33 -6.98 -2.03
C GLN A 37 -3.52 -7.05 -3.33
N GLN A 38 -2.81 -5.97 -3.68
CA GLN A 38 -2.04 -5.87 -4.92
C GLN A 38 -0.59 -5.51 -4.60
N SER A 39 0.09 -6.43 -3.92
CA SER A 39 1.47 -6.26 -3.50
C SER A 39 2.42 -6.35 -4.70
N ALA A 40 3.32 -5.38 -4.83
CA ALA A 40 4.35 -5.39 -5.86
C ALA A 40 5.67 -4.82 -5.32
N ILE A 41 6.78 -5.39 -5.78
CA ILE A 41 8.14 -4.94 -5.48
C ILE A 41 8.71 -4.30 -6.74
N SER A 42 9.11 -3.03 -6.64
CA SER A 42 9.79 -2.32 -7.74
C SER A 42 11.30 -2.37 -7.57
N LEU A 43 11.99 -3.01 -8.52
CA LEU A 43 13.44 -2.95 -8.61
C LEU A 43 13.86 -1.69 -9.39
N VAL A 44 14.71 -0.87 -8.77
CA VAL A 44 15.11 0.43 -9.33
C VAL A 44 16.64 0.55 -9.29
N ASN A 45 17.21 0.98 -10.41
CA ASN A 45 18.61 1.39 -10.49
C ASN A 45 18.74 2.91 -10.34
N TYR A 46 19.80 3.36 -9.66
CA TYR A 46 20.16 4.77 -9.60
C TYR A 46 21.35 5.06 -10.52
N LYS A 47 21.14 5.91 -11.51
CA LYS A 47 22.20 6.39 -12.40
C LYS A 47 22.10 7.92 -12.51
N GLU A 48 23.22 8.60 -12.29
CA GLU A 48 23.30 10.07 -12.34
C GLU A 48 22.26 10.77 -11.46
N GLY A 49 22.02 10.22 -10.26
CA GLY A 49 21.02 10.74 -9.31
C GLY A 49 19.56 10.48 -9.68
N LYS A 50 19.28 9.80 -10.80
CA LYS A 50 17.93 9.48 -11.26
C LYS A 50 17.58 8.01 -11.03
N LYS A 51 16.33 7.77 -10.64
CA LYS A 51 15.73 6.44 -10.51
C LYS A 51 15.28 5.95 -11.88
N ASN A 52 15.73 4.77 -12.28
CA ASN A 52 15.27 4.07 -13.46
C ASN A 52 14.61 2.75 -13.02
N LEU A 53 13.34 2.57 -13.38
CA LEU A 53 12.62 1.33 -13.11
C LEU A 53 13.23 0.20 -13.94
N LEU A 54 13.64 -0.88 -13.27
CA LEU A 54 14.14 -2.08 -13.92
C LEU A 54 13.03 -3.11 -14.08
N GLU A 55 12.31 -3.40 -13.00
CA GLU A 55 11.32 -4.48 -12.97
C GLU A 55 10.27 -4.24 -11.89
N ILE A 56 9.07 -4.79 -12.11
CA ILE A 56 8.02 -4.90 -11.10
C ILE A 56 7.71 -6.39 -10.90
N VAL A 57 7.99 -6.89 -9.69
CA VAL A 57 7.63 -8.25 -9.28
C VAL A 57 6.29 -8.20 -8.56
N LYS A 58 5.29 -8.94 -9.04
CA LYS A 58 3.99 -9.09 -8.38
C LYS A 58 4.04 -10.29 -7.43
N LEU A 59 3.43 -10.15 -6.25
CA LEU A 59 3.36 -11.19 -5.22
C LEU A 59 1.97 -11.83 -5.17
#